data_AF-A0A0F6CKE4-F1
#
_entry.id   AF-A0A0F6CKE4-F1
#
_cell.length_a   1.000
_cell.length_b   1.000
_cell.length_c   1.000
_cell.angle_alpha   90.00
_cell.angle_beta   90.00
_cell.angle_gamma   90.00
#
_symmetry.space_group_name_H-M   'P 1'
#
loop_
_entity.id
_entity.type
_entity.pdbx_description
1 polymer ?
#
loop_
_entity_poly.entity_id
_entity_poly.type
_entity_poly.pdbx_seq_one_letter_code
_entity_poly.pdbx_strand_id
1 'polypeptide(L)'
;MQIQKNIRKRRDYYSFNFKLSFNAGMLALAIIFAYLSSLVKIPFFSSLSLTIDISIVFLIPVIYISSIYSAVALAISLSLIHFIWNSTNWIGIIFLTIINIFTILIFAFLNWLLNKTKLKDKKVKWLLIWILIIPILMFLFSAINGILITPLYWWWFRAVRTINFIEVAKFYNSTTNLRFFLLFINDYWTGIFSLYSLFNLIKFSLVAFFAIPLLTFFQNNLFTKKMF
;
A
#
# COMPACT_ATOMS: atom_id res chain seq x y z
N MET A 1 23.35 4.85 20.06
CA MET A 1 22.59 5.05 21.32
C MET A 1 21.89 6.41 21.44
N GLN A 2 22.53 7.54 21.11
CA GLN A 2 21.93 8.89 21.21
C GLN A 2 20.73 9.16 20.26
N ILE A 3 20.68 8.52 19.09
CA ILE A 3 19.65 8.79 18.07
C ILE A 3 18.29 8.17 18.45
N GLN A 4 18.29 6.97 19.04
CA GLN A 4 17.06 6.36 19.60
C GLN A 4 16.46 7.21 20.73
N LYS A 5 17.29 7.89 21.53
CA LYS A 5 16.83 8.85 22.55
C LYS A 5 16.06 10.03 21.96
N ASN A 6 16.46 10.56 20.80
CA ASN A 6 15.80 11.70 20.17
C ASN A 6 14.47 11.34 19.47
N ILE A 7 14.33 10.13 18.92
CA ILE A 7 13.06 9.66 18.33
C ILE A 7 12.06 9.29 19.43
N ARG A 8 12.50 8.65 20.53
CA ARG A 8 11.67 8.44 21.73
C ARG A 8 11.17 9.77 22.31
N LYS A 9 12.08 10.74 22.54
CA LYS A 9 11.72 12.08 23.03
C LYS A 9 10.65 12.80 22.21
N ARG A 10 10.58 12.59 20.88
CA ARG A 10 9.54 13.20 20.03
C ARG A 10 8.20 12.49 20.10
N ARG A 11 8.18 11.14 20.18
CA ARG A 11 6.93 10.40 20.42
C ARG A 11 6.38 10.72 21.80
N ASP A 12 7.23 10.88 22.80
CA ASP A 12 6.81 11.20 24.16
C ASP A 12 6.34 12.66 24.32
N TYR A 13 6.54 13.51 23.30
CA TYR A 13 6.13 14.91 23.30
C TYR A 13 4.62 15.10 23.15
N TYR A 14 3.93 14.14 22.51
CA TYR A 14 2.49 14.23 22.27
C TYR A 14 1.71 13.47 23.34
N SER A 15 0.68 14.13 23.88
CA SER A 15 -0.26 13.51 24.82
C SER A 15 -0.96 12.31 24.17
N PHE A 16 -1.37 11.36 25.01
CA PHE A 16 -2.12 10.19 24.55
C PHE A 16 -3.40 10.60 23.79
N ASN A 17 -4.15 11.56 24.33
CA ASN A 17 -5.38 12.07 23.71
C ASN A 17 -5.15 12.68 22.33
N PHE A 18 -4.03 13.40 22.14
CA PHE A 18 -3.66 13.94 20.82
C PHE A 18 -3.36 12.81 19.83
N LYS A 19 -2.56 11.81 20.22
CA LYS A 19 -2.24 10.66 19.36
C LYS A 19 -3.49 9.87 18.98
N LEU A 20 -4.41 9.68 19.92
CA LEU A 20 -5.68 9.00 19.69
C LEU A 20 -6.52 9.77 18.66
N SER A 21 -6.68 11.08 18.86
CA SER A 21 -7.45 11.97 17.97
C SER A 21 -6.82 12.04 16.57
N PHE A 22 -5.50 12.14 16.50
CA PHE A 22 -4.76 12.13 15.23
C PHE A 22 -4.94 10.80 14.49
N ASN A 23 -4.79 9.67 15.18
CA ASN A 23 -4.99 8.34 14.58
C ASN A 23 -6.41 8.17 14.05
N ALA A 24 -7.42 8.58 14.82
CA ALA A 24 -8.82 8.54 14.41
C ALA A 24 -9.09 9.41 13.17
N GLY A 25 -8.54 10.63 13.14
CA GLY A 25 -8.65 11.52 11.99
C GLY A 25 -7.98 10.96 10.73
N MET A 26 -6.78 10.41 10.86
CA MET A 26 -6.09 9.75 9.73
C MET A 26 -6.83 8.50 9.24
N LEU A 27 -7.42 7.72 10.14
CA LEU A 27 -8.24 6.57 9.77
C LEU A 27 -9.51 7.00 9.04
N ALA A 28 -10.20 8.04 9.52
CA ALA A 28 -11.39 8.58 8.86
C ALA A 28 -11.09 9.03 7.43
N LEU A 29 -9.97 9.75 7.22
CA LEU A 29 -9.51 10.13 5.88
C LEU A 29 -9.17 8.90 5.02
N ALA A 30 -8.48 7.91 5.59
CA ALA A 30 -8.18 6.67 4.88
C ALA A 30 -9.45 5.93 4.45
N ILE A 31 -10.49 5.87 5.29
CA ILE A 31 -11.79 5.28 4.99
C ILE A 31 -12.47 6.02 3.83
N ILE A 32 -12.52 7.35 3.89
CA ILE A 32 -13.12 8.18 2.83
C ILE A 32 -12.43 7.90 1.49
N PHE A 33 -11.09 7.90 1.46
CA PHE A 33 -10.35 7.66 0.23
C PHE A 33 -10.45 6.21 -0.27
N ALA A 34 -10.51 5.22 0.63
CA ALA A 34 -10.77 3.84 0.26
C ALA A 34 -12.17 3.70 -0.37
N TYR A 35 -13.18 4.35 0.20
CA TYR A 35 -14.53 4.39 -0.38
C TYR A 35 -14.53 5.07 -1.76
N LEU A 36 -13.91 6.24 -1.90
CA LEU A 36 -13.78 6.93 -3.20
C LEU A 36 -13.08 6.07 -4.26
N SER A 37 -12.07 5.28 -3.88
CA SER A 37 -11.39 4.36 -4.80
C SER A 37 -12.30 3.30 -5.40
N SER A 38 -13.37 2.92 -4.68
CA SER A 38 -14.38 1.98 -5.17
C SER A 38 -15.32 2.61 -6.22
N LEU A 39 -15.44 3.95 -6.21
CA LEU A 39 -16.25 4.72 -7.16
C LEU A 39 -15.49 5.02 -8.45
N VAL A 40 -14.17 5.25 -8.36
CA VAL A 40 -13.33 5.57 -9.51
C VAL A 40 -12.92 4.29 -10.25
N LYS A 41 -13.64 3.97 -11.32
CA LYS A 41 -13.38 2.80 -12.17
C LYS A 41 -12.62 3.20 -13.44
N ILE A 42 -11.35 2.83 -13.53
CA ILE A 42 -10.59 2.89 -14.78
C ILE A 42 -11.01 1.66 -15.61
N PRO A 43 -11.60 1.81 -16.81
CA PRO A 43 -12.28 0.73 -17.52
C PRO A 43 -11.49 -0.58 -17.57
N PHE A 44 -10.24 -0.53 -18.05
CA PHE A 44 -9.38 -1.71 -18.18
C PHE A 44 -9.01 -2.37 -16.82
N PHE A 45 -8.65 -1.59 -15.80
CA PHE A 45 -8.32 -2.15 -14.48
C PHE A 45 -9.55 -2.65 -13.74
N SER A 46 -10.67 -1.97 -13.89
CA SER A 46 -11.93 -2.35 -13.26
C SER A 46 -12.47 -3.70 -13.77
N SER A 47 -12.28 -4.02 -15.06
CA SER A 47 -12.62 -5.34 -15.60
C SER A 47 -11.77 -6.47 -15.01
N LEU A 48 -10.60 -6.14 -14.45
CA LEU A 48 -9.70 -7.09 -13.78
C LEU A 48 -9.85 -7.06 -12.25
N SER A 49 -10.88 -6.36 -11.73
CA SER A 49 -11.08 -6.12 -10.29
C SER A 49 -9.91 -5.40 -9.61
N LEU A 50 -9.13 -4.62 -10.37
CA LEU A 50 -8.01 -3.81 -9.86
C LEU A 50 -8.48 -2.38 -9.59
N THR A 51 -8.33 -1.92 -8.35
CA THR A 51 -8.70 -0.58 -7.91
C THR A 51 -7.49 0.20 -7.42
N ILE A 52 -7.37 1.46 -7.85
CA ILE A 52 -6.31 2.35 -7.39
C ILE A 52 -6.74 2.97 -6.06
N ASP A 53 -6.34 2.32 -4.97
CA ASP A 53 -6.50 2.81 -3.61
C ASP A 53 -5.24 3.55 -3.14
N ILE A 54 -5.41 4.81 -2.74
CA ILE A 54 -4.35 5.68 -2.18
C ILE A 54 -4.52 5.96 -0.68
N SER A 55 -5.45 5.29 0.01
CA SER A 55 -5.75 5.50 1.44
C SER A 55 -4.53 5.36 2.36
N ILE A 56 -3.56 4.53 1.97
CA ILE A 56 -2.29 4.32 2.67
C ILE A 56 -1.50 5.61 2.90
N VAL A 57 -1.71 6.65 2.06
CA VAL A 57 -1.10 7.98 2.20
C VAL A 57 -1.35 8.56 3.59
N PHE A 58 -2.54 8.34 4.18
CA PHE A 58 -2.90 8.88 5.49
C PHE A 58 -2.36 8.06 6.66
N LEU A 59 -2.02 6.79 6.42
CA LEU A 59 -1.48 5.90 7.46
C LEU A 59 0.03 6.09 7.66
N ILE A 60 0.77 6.51 6.63
CA ILE A 60 2.22 6.70 6.72
C ILE A 60 2.62 7.81 7.73
N PRO A 61 1.96 8.99 7.78
CA PRO A 61 2.22 10.00 8.80
C PRO A 61 2.08 9.51 10.24
N VAL A 62 1.20 8.54 10.50
CA VAL A 62 0.96 7.95 11.84
C VAL A 62 2.21 7.34 12.44
N ILE A 63 3.12 6.82 11.60
CA ILE A 63 4.41 6.25 12.03
C ILE A 63 5.25 7.30 12.78
N TYR A 64 5.16 8.57 12.37
CA TYR A 64 5.92 9.69 12.94
C TYR A 64 5.33 10.23 14.23
N ILE A 65 4.00 10.42 14.27
CA ILE A 65 3.32 11.07 15.39
C ILE A 65 3.02 10.07 16.52
N SER A 66 2.55 8.87 16.15
CA SER A 66 2.09 7.87 17.09
C SER A 66 3.05 6.68 17.16
N SER A 67 2.84 5.64 16.33
CA SER A 67 3.76 4.51 16.26
C SER A 67 3.57 3.66 15.00
N ILE A 68 4.56 2.79 14.71
CA ILE A 68 4.42 1.78 13.65
C ILE A 68 3.28 0.81 13.97
N TYR A 69 3.14 0.40 15.23
CA TYR A 69 2.07 -0.48 15.70
C TYR A 69 0.70 0.16 15.49
N SER A 70 0.58 1.46 15.75
CA SER A 70 -0.64 2.22 15.47
C SER A 70 -0.94 2.25 13.98
N ALA A 71 0.04 2.51 13.12
CA ALA A 71 -0.18 2.52 11.67
C ALA A 71 -0.64 1.13 11.15
N VAL A 72 -0.05 0.04 11.65
CA VAL A 72 -0.46 -1.33 11.32
C VAL A 72 -1.87 -1.62 11.84
N ALA A 73 -2.18 -1.26 13.09
CA ALA A 73 -3.52 -1.42 13.65
C ALA A 73 -4.57 -0.67 12.81
N LEU A 74 -4.28 0.57 12.40
CA LEU A 74 -5.17 1.34 11.53
C LEU A 74 -5.33 0.70 10.15
N ALA A 75 -4.30 0.09 9.57
CA ALA A 75 -4.42 -0.63 8.31
C ALA A 75 -5.36 -1.84 8.42
N ILE A 76 -5.32 -2.56 9.55
CA ILE A 76 -6.25 -3.66 9.85
C ILE A 76 -7.66 -3.12 10.09
N SER A 77 -7.82 -2.06 10.88
CA SER A 77 -9.13 -1.42 11.11
C SER A 77 -9.76 -0.93 9.81
N LEU A 78 -8.96 -0.32 8.92
CA LEU A 78 -9.39 0.09 7.59
C LEU A 78 -9.91 -1.11 6.78
N SER A 79 -9.21 -2.25 6.82
CA SER A 79 -9.66 -3.49 6.17
C SER A 79 -11.01 -3.96 6.69
N LEU A 80 -11.19 -4.01 8.01
CA LEU A 80 -12.42 -4.46 8.65
C LEU A 80 -13.60 -3.56 8.27
N ILE A 81 -13.35 -2.26 8.19
CA ILE A 81 -14.35 -1.28 7.77
C ILE A 81 -14.65 -1.40 6.27
N HIS A 82 -13.64 -1.68 5.43
CA HIS A 82 -13.82 -1.91 4.00
C HIS A 82 -14.74 -3.12 3.72
N PHE A 83 -14.69 -4.17 4.56
CA PHE A 83 -15.61 -5.30 4.47
C PHE A 83 -17.09 -4.91 4.60
N ILE A 84 -17.41 -3.79 5.27
CA ILE A 84 -18.80 -3.36 5.50
C ILE A 84 -19.48 -2.98 4.17
N TRP A 85 -18.77 -2.34 3.24
CA TRP A 85 -19.36 -1.87 1.97
C TRP A 85 -18.93 -2.65 0.72
N ASN A 86 -17.90 -3.51 0.79
CA ASN A 86 -17.37 -4.23 -0.38
C ASN A 86 -17.10 -5.73 -0.09
N SER A 87 -17.97 -6.36 0.70
CA SER A 87 -17.80 -7.74 1.19
C SER A 87 -17.64 -8.78 0.08
N THR A 88 -18.20 -8.54 -1.11
CA THR A 88 -18.10 -9.46 -2.26
C THR A 88 -16.67 -9.60 -2.79
N ASN A 89 -15.83 -8.58 -2.62
CA ASN A 89 -14.44 -8.58 -3.07
C ASN A 89 -13.46 -8.87 -1.91
N TRP A 90 -13.72 -9.92 -1.14
CA TRP A 90 -12.94 -10.27 0.04
C TRP A 90 -11.45 -10.53 -0.27
N ILE A 91 -11.13 -11.16 -1.40
CA ILE A 91 -9.74 -11.41 -1.83
C ILE A 91 -9.00 -10.09 -2.01
N GLY A 92 -9.65 -9.12 -2.67
CA GLY A 92 -9.09 -7.80 -2.93
C GLY A 92 -8.85 -7.01 -1.65
N ILE A 93 -9.79 -7.09 -0.69
CA ILE A 93 -9.63 -6.44 0.62
C ILE A 93 -8.45 -7.04 1.38
N ILE A 94 -8.34 -8.36 1.47
CA ILE A 94 -7.20 -9.02 2.15
C ILE A 94 -5.89 -8.62 1.48
N PHE A 95 -5.83 -8.66 0.15
CA PHE A 95 -4.61 -8.31 -0.56
C PHE A 95 -4.22 -6.84 -0.40
N LEU A 96 -5.18 -5.92 -0.40
CA LEU A 96 -4.96 -4.51 -0.10
C LEU A 96 -4.38 -4.32 1.31
N THR A 97 -4.86 -5.08 2.28
CA THR A 97 -4.36 -5.03 3.67
C THR A 97 -2.93 -5.53 3.76
N ILE A 98 -2.59 -6.62 3.06
CA ILE A 98 -1.21 -7.09 2.92
C ILE A 98 -0.36 -5.98 2.30
N ILE A 99 -0.81 -5.36 1.21
CA ILE A 99 -0.10 -4.26 0.56
C ILE A 99 0.18 -3.11 1.53
N ASN A 100 -0.83 -2.69 2.29
CA ASN A 100 -0.73 -1.57 3.24
C ASN A 100 0.26 -1.89 4.37
N ILE A 101 0.20 -3.10 4.94
CA ILE A 101 1.10 -3.52 6.02
C ILE A 101 2.55 -3.56 5.51
N PHE A 102 2.81 -4.21 4.37
CA PHE A 102 4.16 -4.27 3.80
C PHE A 102 4.69 -2.89 3.43
N THR A 103 3.84 -2.00 2.90
CA THR A 103 4.22 -0.60 2.63
C THR A 103 4.65 0.11 3.91
N ILE A 104 3.89 -0.02 5.01
CA ILE A 104 4.22 0.57 6.31
C ILE A 104 5.55 0.02 6.85
N LEU A 105 5.75 -1.29 6.78
CA LEU A 105 6.95 -1.95 7.30
C LEU A 105 8.21 -1.55 6.52
N ILE A 106 8.15 -1.61 5.18
CA ILE A 106 9.28 -1.24 4.31
C ILE A 106 9.58 0.25 4.44
N PHE A 107 8.55 1.10 4.50
CA PHE A 107 8.72 2.53 4.73
C PHE A 107 9.40 2.81 6.08
N ALA A 108 8.95 2.17 7.15
CA ALA A 108 9.56 2.32 8.47
C ALA A 108 11.03 1.86 8.47
N PHE A 109 11.32 0.74 7.81
CA PHE A 109 12.67 0.20 7.67
C PHE A 109 13.61 1.15 6.91
N LEU A 110 13.21 1.64 5.74
CA LEU A 110 14.03 2.57 4.94
C LEU A 110 14.18 3.93 5.62
N ASN A 111 13.13 4.43 6.29
CA ASN A 111 13.22 5.64 7.09
C ASN A 111 14.22 5.50 8.25
N TRP A 112 14.27 4.33 8.90
CA TRP A 112 15.27 4.00 9.92
C TRP A 112 16.68 3.92 9.32
N LEU A 113 16.85 3.27 8.18
CA LEU A 113 18.13 3.15 7.48
C LEU A 113 18.69 4.52 7.08
N LEU A 114 17.87 5.36 6.43
CA LEU A 114 18.27 6.71 6.00
C LEU A 114 18.34 7.73 7.13
N ASN A 115 17.84 7.42 8.34
CA ASN A 115 18.15 8.25 9.52
C ASN A 115 19.58 8.03 10.03
N LYS A 116 20.26 6.96 9.60
CA LYS A 116 21.68 6.74 9.92
C LYS A 116 22.61 7.52 8.98
N THR A 117 22.11 7.94 7.82
CA THR A 117 22.89 8.75 6.89
C THR A 117 22.80 10.23 7.30
N LYS A 118 23.86 11.01 7.08
CA LYS A 118 23.93 12.45 7.43
C LYS A 118 23.07 13.34 6.50
N LEU A 119 22.01 12.81 5.90
CA LEU A 119 21.11 13.54 5.00
C LEU A 119 20.36 14.63 5.81
N LYS A 120 20.64 15.90 5.48
CA LYS A 120 20.03 17.05 6.15
C LYS A 120 18.69 17.45 5.54
N ASP A 121 18.52 17.28 4.23
CA ASP A 121 17.29 17.66 3.53
C ASP A 121 16.20 16.59 3.69
N LYS A 122 15.10 17.00 4.32
CA LYS A 122 13.93 16.17 4.60
C LYS A 122 13.15 15.79 3.34
N LYS A 123 12.98 16.71 2.40
CA LYS A 123 12.24 16.47 1.15
C LYS A 123 12.98 15.45 0.29
N VAL A 124 14.30 15.64 0.15
CA VAL A 124 15.18 14.70 -0.56
C VAL A 124 15.12 13.32 0.09
N LYS A 125 15.10 13.26 1.43
CA LYS A 125 14.94 11.99 2.14
C LYS A 125 13.62 11.28 1.79
N TRP A 126 12.48 11.99 1.76
CA TRP A 126 11.20 11.39 1.39
C TRP A 126 11.18 10.88 -0.05
N LEU A 127 11.74 11.66 -0.96
CA LEU A 127 11.88 11.29 -2.37
C LEU A 127 12.73 10.02 -2.52
N LEU A 128 13.89 9.94 -1.86
CA LEU A 128 14.75 8.75 -1.87
C LEU A 128 14.04 7.52 -1.31
N ILE A 129 13.29 7.66 -0.22
CA ILE A 129 12.52 6.54 0.34
C ILE A 129 11.54 6.01 -0.69
N TRP A 130 10.75 6.88 -1.33
CA TRP A 130 9.76 6.45 -2.31
C TRP A 130 10.38 5.87 -3.59
N ILE A 131 11.49 6.44 -4.07
CA ILE A 131 12.26 5.88 -5.20
C ILE A 131 12.71 4.44 -4.92
N LEU A 132 13.03 4.12 -3.66
CA LEU A 132 13.41 2.76 -3.27
C LEU A 132 12.20 1.85 -3.01
N ILE A 133 11.13 2.37 -2.39
CA ILE A 133 9.92 1.60 -2.07
C ILE A 133 9.20 1.14 -3.34
N ILE A 134 8.99 2.04 -4.30
CA ILE A 134 8.19 1.76 -5.50
C ILE A 134 8.67 0.48 -6.21
N PRO A 135 9.95 0.32 -6.61
CA PRO A 135 10.39 -0.90 -7.29
C PRO A 135 10.28 -2.13 -6.38
N ILE A 136 10.59 -2.02 -5.08
CA ILE A 136 10.48 -3.16 -4.14
C ILE A 136 9.04 -3.67 -4.09
N LEU A 137 8.06 -2.78 -3.86
CA LEU A 137 6.65 -3.15 -3.78
C LEU A 137 6.11 -3.61 -5.15
N MET A 138 6.55 -2.97 -6.23
CA MET A 138 6.17 -3.35 -7.60
C MET A 138 6.55 -4.81 -7.90
N PHE A 139 7.80 -5.19 -7.66
CA PHE A 139 8.25 -6.57 -7.90
C PHE A 139 7.61 -7.56 -6.91
N LEU A 140 7.58 -7.21 -5.62
CA LEU A 140 7.02 -8.07 -4.58
C LEU A 140 5.55 -8.40 -4.86
N PHE A 141 4.72 -7.39 -5.13
CA PHE A 141 3.30 -7.62 -5.37
C PHE A 141 3.01 -8.17 -6.75
N SER A 142 3.85 -7.95 -7.76
CA SER A 142 3.69 -8.66 -9.04
C SER A 142 3.96 -10.16 -8.87
N ALA A 143 4.99 -10.53 -8.11
CA ALA A 143 5.25 -11.93 -7.77
C ALA A 143 4.12 -12.55 -6.93
N ILE A 144 3.64 -11.87 -5.89
CA ILE A 144 2.51 -12.36 -5.07
C ILE A 144 1.24 -12.48 -5.92
N ASN A 145 1.00 -11.57 -6.87
CA ASN A 145 -0.13 -11.71 -7.79
C ASN A 145 -0.01 -12.98 -8.63
N GLY A 146 1.15 -13.21 -9.25
CA GLY A 146 1.37 -14.41 -10.08
C GLY A 146 1.32 -15.73 -9.32
N ILE A 147 1.79 -15.75 -8.07
CA ILE A 147 1.87 -16.98 -7.28
C ILE A 147 0.55 -17.29 -6.55
N LEU A 148 -0.16 -16.26 -6.07
CA LEU A 148 -1.28 -16.45 -5.14
C LEU A 148 -2.57 -15.80 -5.61
N ILE A 149 -2.55 -14.49 -5.89
CA ILE A 149 -3.79 -13.72 -6.06
C ILE A 149 -4.49 -14.04 -7.38
N THR A 150 -3.77 -14.06 -8.50
CA THR A 150 -4.34 -14.39 -9.81
C THR A 150 -4.88 -15.83 -9.85
N PRO A 151 -4.12 -16.86 -9.41
CA PRO A 151 -4.66 -18.22 -9.30
C PRO A 151 -5.92 -18.31 -8.42
N LEU A 152 -5.93 -17.62 -7.26
CA LEU A 152 -7.07 -17.63 -6.34
C LEU A 152 -8.31 -16.96 -6.96
N TYR A 153 -8.16 -15.82 -7.64
CA TYR A 153 -9.25 -15.14 -8.33
C TYR A 153 -9.83 -15.98 -9.46
N TRP A 154 -8.98 -16.55 -10.32
CA TRP A 154 -9.46 -17.37 -11.43
C TRP A 154 -10.14 -18.64 -10.94
N TRP A 155 -9.67 -19.24 -9.85
CA TRP A 155 -10.35 -20.36 -9.21
C TRP A 155 -11.72 -19.95 -8.65
N TRP A 156 -11.77 -18.82 -7.93
CA TRP A 156 -13.00 -18.27 -7.35
C TRP A 156 -14.08 -18.02 -8.42
N PHE A 157 -13.70 -17.47 -9.57
CA PHE A 157 -14.60 -17.26 -10.72
C PHE A 157 -14.78 -18.49 -11.61
N ARG A 158 -14.26 -19.66 -11.21
CA ARG A 158 -14.34 -20.94 -11.95
C ARG A 158 -13.71 -20.90 -13.35
N ALA A 159 -12.78 -19.98 -13.59
CA ALA A 159 -11.99 -19.90 -14.82
C ALA A 159 -10.90 -20.99 -14.86
N VAL A 160 -10.41 -21.41 -13.69
CA VAL A 160 -9.49 -22.56 -13.52
C VAL A 160 -9.99 -23.49 -12.42
N ARG A 161 -9.55 -24.75 -12.44
CA ARG A 161 -9.99 -25.78 -11.47
C ARG A 161 -9.16 -25.82 -10.18
N THR A 162 -8.03 -25.13 -10.14
CA THR A 162 -6.99 -25.26 -9.11
C THR A 162 -6.42 -23.89 -8.74
N ILE A 163 -5.90 -23.76 -7.50
CA ILE A 163 -5.19 -22.56 -7.04
C ILE A 163 -3.67 -22.72 -7.25
N ASN A 164 -3.20 -23.90 -7.64
CA ASN A 164 -1.78 -24.16 -7.88
C ASN A 164 -1.27 -23.33 -9.08
N PHE A 165 -0.41 -22.34 -8.79
CA PHE A 165 0.10 -21.42 -9.81
C PHE A 165 0.82 -22.11 -10.97
N ILE A 166 1.45 -23.28 -10.73
CA ILE A 166 2.15 -24.03 -11.79
C ILE A 166 1.16 -24.58 -12.81
N GLU A 167 0.06 -25.17 -12.32
CA GLU A 167 -1.01 -25.70 -13.17
C GLU A 167 -1.77 -24.57 -13.87
N VAL A 168 -2.02 -23.47 -13.16
CA VAL A 168 -2.63 -22.27 -13.74
C VAL A 168 -1.77 -21.67 -14.85
N ALA A 169 -0.46 -21.55 -14.64
CA ALA A 169 0.46 -21.06 -15.66
C ALA A 169 0.49 -21.97 -16.90
N LYS A 170 0.51 -23.31 -16.70
CA LYS A 170 0.42 -24.29 -17.79
C LYS A 170 -0.89 -24.15 -18.57
N PHE A 171 -2.02 -24.04 -17.87
CA PHE A 171 -3.34 -23.89 -18.49
C PHE A 171 -3.48 -22.57 -19.25
N TYR A 172 -2.95 -21.47 -18.69
CA TYR A 172 -2.92 -20.18 -19.34
C TYR A 172 -2.10 -20.23 -20.64
N ASN A 173 -0.89 -20.79 -20.58
CA ASN A 173 0.00 -20.86 -21.74
C ASN A 173 -0.59 -21.74 -22.87
N SER A 174 -1.40 -22.75 -22.54
CA SER A 174 -2.02 -23.64 -23.52
C SER A 174 -3.36 -23.16 -24.10
N THR A 175 -3.97 -22.12 -23.53
CA THR A 175 -5.33 -21.69 -23.89
C THR A 175 -5.36 -20.22 -24.33
N THR A 176 -6.18 -19.88 -25.32
CA THR A 176 -6.35 -18.49 -25.79
C THR A 176 -7.36 -17.68 -24.95
N ASN A 177 -8.33 -18.37 -24.33
CA ASN A 177 -9.49 -17.75 -23.66
C ASN A 177 -9.13 -16.84 -22.48
N LEU A 178 -8.01 -17.08 -21.80
CA LEU A 178 -7.60 -16.28 -20.64
C LEU A 178 -6.68 -15.11 -20.99
N ARG A 179 -6.22 -15.00 -22.25
CA ARG A 179 -5.18 -14.04 -22.64
C ARG A 179 -5.59 -12.58 -22.44
N PHE A 180 -6.89 -12.27 -22.55
CA PHE A 180 -7.43 -10.95 -22.26
C PHE A 180 -7.05 -10.46 -20.84
N PHE A 181 -7.04 -11.36 -19.85
CA PHE A 181 -6.76 -11.00 -18.46
C PHE A 181 -5.31 -10.56 -18.21
N LEU A 182 -4.37 -10.90 -19.09
CA LEU A 182 -2.95 -10.54 -18.99
C LEU A 182 -2.44 -9.87 -20.28
N LEU A 183 -3.18 -8.88 -20.78
CA LEU A 183 -2.76 -8.01 -21.89
C LEU A 183 -2.47 -8.74 -23.20
N PHE A 184 -3.17 -9.86 -23.46
CA PHE A 184 -2.97 -10.70 -24.64
C PHE A 184 -1.56 -11.32 -24.77
N ILE A 185 -0.78 -11.35 -23.69
CA ILE A 185 0.58 -11.93 -23.69
C ILE A 185 0.49 -13.45 -23.58
N ASN A 186 1.20 -14.19 -24.43
CA ASN A 186 1.12 -15.66 -24.49
C ASN A 186 1.76 -16.36 -23.30
N ASP A 187 2.74 -15.73 -22.67
CA ASP A 187 3.45 -16.27 -21.52
C ASP A 187 2.86 -15.72 -20.21
N TYR A 188 2.45 -16.63 -19.32
CA TYR A 188 1.83 -16.30 -18.04
C TYR A 188 2.65 -15.31 -17.23
N TRP A 189 3.94 -15.58 -17.00
CA TRP A 189 4.78 -14.76 -16.14
C TRP A 189 5.03 -13.39 -16.75
N THR A 190 5.29 -13.33 -18.05
CA THR A 190 5.44 -12.09 -18.79
C THR A 190 4.16 -11.26 -18.71
N GLY A 191 2.99 -11.88 -18.83
CA GLY A 191 1.69 -11.26 -18.66
C GLY A 191 1.46 -10.70 -17.24
N ILE A 192 1.72 -11.52 -16.22
CA ILE A 192 1.67 -11.14 -14.80
C ILE A 192 2.55 -9.92 -14.55
N PHE A 193 3.84 -10.01 -14.89
CA PHE A 193 4.79 -8.94 -14.61
C PHE A 193 4.46 -7.67 -15.40
N SER A 194 4.02 -7.78 -16.66
CA SER A 194 3.64 -6.61 -17.46
C SER A 194 2.44 -5.88 -16.86
N LEU A 195 1.35 -6.60 -16.57
CA LEU A 195 0.13 -6.00 -16.02
C LEU A 195 0.35 -5.46 -14.60
N TYR A 196 0.80 -6.33 -13.69
CA TYR A 196 0.86 -5.98 -12.27
C TYR A 196 2.02 -5.03 -11.95
N SER A 197 3.14 -5.08 -12.67
CA SER A 197 4.20 -4.09 -12.45
C SER A 197 3.75 -2.72 -12.93
N LEU A 198 3.09 -2.62 -14.08
CA LEU A 198 2.51 -1.36 -14.55
C LEU A 198 1.48 -0.82 -13.57
N PHE A 199 0.53 -1.65 -13.13
CA PHE A 199 -0.49 -1.27 -12.16
C PHE A 199 0.11 -0.80 -10.83
N ASN A 200 1.05 -1.57 -10.26
CA ASN A 200 1.70 -1.23 -9.00
C ASN A 200 2.57 0.03 -9.13
N LEU A 201 3.27 0.20 -10.26
CA LEU A 201 4.04 1.41 -10.54
C LEU A 201 3.15 2.66 -10.53
N ILE A 202 2.02 2.63 -11.23
CA ILE A 202 1.04 3.73 -11.26
C ILE A 202 0.51 4.00 -9.84
N LYS A 203 0.04 2.95 -9.15
CA LYS A 203 -0.50 3.05 -7.80
C LYS A 203 0.50 3.68 -6.83
N PHE A 204 1.71 3.13 -6.72
CA PHE A 204 2.69 3.62 -5.75
C PHE A 204 3.31 4.97 -6.15
N SER A 205 3.34 5.31 -7.44
CA SER A 205 3.72 6.65 -7.88
C SER A 205 2.70 7.69 -7.43
N LEU A 206 1.40 7.39 -7.55
CA LEU A 206 0.34 8.26 -7.02
C LEU A 206 0.40 8.36 -5.50
N VAL A 207 0.60 7.24 -4.80
CA VAL A 207 0.79 7.26 -3.34
C VAL A 207 1.99 8.13 -2.96
N ALA A 208 3.13 8.00 -3.64
CA ALA A 208 4.30 8.82 -3.38
C ALA A 208 4.04 10.30 -3.64
N PHE A 209 3.35 10.62 -4.74
CA PHE A 209 2.98 11.98 -5.13
C PHE A 209 2.18 12.69 -4.04
N PHE A 210 1.22 12.01 -3.39
CA PHE A 210 0.44 12.59 -2.29
C PHE A 210 1.11 12.48 -0.92
N ALA A 211 1.87 11.40 -0.67
CA ALA A 211 2.53 11.17 0.61
C ALA A 211 3.69 12.15 0.87
N ILE A 212 4.48 12.50 -0.15
CA ILE A 212 5.64 13.40 0.04
C ILE A 212 5.21 14.80 0.54
N PRO A 213 4.24 15.49 -0.08
CA PRO A 213 3.71 16.76 0.44
C PRO A 213 3.13 16.62 1.85
N LEU A 214 2.35 15.56 2.10
CA LEU A 214 1.70 15.34 3.40
C LEU A 214 2.73 15.12 4.52
N LEU A 215 3.75 14.30 4.26
CA LEU A 215 4.86 14.07 5.19
C LEU A 215 5.66 15.35 5.44
N THR A 216 5.92 16.12 4.38
CA THR A 216 6.61 17.41 4.49
C THR A 216 5.79 18.39 5.33
N PHE A 217 4.47 18.44 5.13
CA PHE A 217 3.54 19.25 5.92
C PHE A 217 3.61 18.88 7.40
N PHE A 218 3.40 17.61 7.77
CA PHE A 218 3.44 17.20 9.18
C PHE A 218 4.81 17.37 9.84
N GLN A 219 5.88 17.32 9.06
CA GLN A 219 7.24 17.48 9.57
C GLN A 219 7.70 18.95 9.68
N ASN A 220 7.09 19.86 8.91
CA ASN A 220 7.36 21.31 8.98
C ASN A 220 6.39 21.98 9.96
N ASN A 221 5.12 21.63 9.87
CA ASN A 221 4.05 22.05 10.78
C ASN A 221 3.90 21.05 11.92
N LEU A 222 5.01 20.64 12.53
CA LEU A 222 4.99 20.10 13.89
C LEU A 222 4.31 21.16 14.77
N PHE A 223 2.98 21.06 14.89
CA PHE A 223 2.02 21.94 15.53
C PHE A 223 2.20 22.02 17.06
N THR A 224 3.43 21.96 17.56
CA THR A 224 3.74 21.90 19.00
C THR A 224 5.06 22.58 19.33
N LYS A 225 5.18 23.85 18.92
CA LYS A 225 5.85 24.84 19.79
C LYS A 225 4.90 25.93 20.29
N LYS A 226 3.65 25.98 19.81
CA LYS A 226 2.73 27.11 20.06
C LYS A 226 1.24 26.76 20.20
N MET A 227 0.85 25.49 20.19
CA MET A 227 -0.58 25.12 20.33
C MET A 227 -0.92 24.28 21.57
N PHE A 228 0.05 24.10 22.48
CA PHE A 228 -0.15 23.81 23.90
C PHE A 228 1.06 24.37 24.65
#